data_AF-A0AAD4ZR00-F1
#
_entry.id   AF-A0AAD4ZR00-F1
#
_cell.length_a   1.000
_cell.length_b   1.000
_cell.length_c   1.000
_cell.angle_alpha   90.00
_cell.angle_beta   90.00
_cell.angle_gamma   90.00
#
_symmetry.space_group_name_H-M   'P 1'
#
loop_
_entity.id
_entity.type
_entity.pdbx_description
1 polymer ?
#
loop_
_entity_poly.entity_id
_entity_poly.type
_entity_poly.pdbx_seq_one_letter_code
_entity_poly.pdbx_strand_id
1 'polypeptide(L)'
;MKEKNVYTWSSALGGLAMNGFGEKCLELFSLMNKEGVHPNEVTFVSVLRGCTVVGLVEEGRQHFDSMKKLYGIEPQLEHYGCIVDLYGRAGRLDEALNFINSMPMKPHAGAWGALLNASRMYKNMEIGELASRKIVELEAKNHGAYVLLSNIYADSKLWDGVSNVRQTMKAKGVRKLPGCSVLEVDGEVHEFLVGDKSHPRYNEIEAMLGEISRRLKLAGYVANTNPVLFDIEEEEKEDALCKHSEKVAIAFGLISLKEGVPIRIVKNLRVCWDCHDVTKMISKLFNREIIVRDRNRFHHFQDGECSCKGYW
;
A
#
# COMPACT_ATOMS: atom_id res chain seq x y z
N MET A 1 -27.13 -15.89 12.04
CA MET A 1 -27.36 -15.26 10.72
C MET A 1 -27.93 -16.31 9.79
N LYS A 2 -29.23 -16.27 9.45
CA LYS A 2 -29.90 -17.35 8.68
C LYS A 2 -30.28 -16.97 7.24
N GLU A 3 -30.08 -15.73 6.81
CA GLU A 3 -30.20 -15.35 5.39
C GLU A 3 -28.92 -14.66 4.91
N LYS A 4 -28.31 -15.22 3.87
CA LYS A 4 -27.23 -14.56 3.14
C LYS A 4 -27.86 -13.52 2.23
N ASN A 5 -27.74 -12.24 2.57
CA ASN A 5 -28.18 -11.15 1.71
C ASN A 5 -26.97 -10.52 0.99
N VAL A 6 -27.23 -9.62 0.05
CA VAL A 6 -26.18 -8.92 -0.71
C VAL A 6 -25.09 -8.33 0.19
N TYR A 7 -25.45 -7.76 1.35
CA TYR A 7 -24.49 -7.15 2.28
C TYR A 7 -23.52 -8.17 2.88
N THR A 8 -23.99 -9.37 3.23
CA THR A 8 -23.11 -10.44 3.73
C THR A 8 -22.11 -10.90 2.66
N TRP A 9 -22.54 -11.00 1.41
CA TRP A 9 -21.67 -11.33 0.28
C TRP A 9 -20.66 -10.22 0.01
N SER A 10 -21.11 -8.97 -0.12
CA SER A 10 -20.23 -7.82 -0.34
C SER A 10 -19.20 -7.67 0.77
N SER A 11 -19.56 -7.95 2.02
CA SER A 11 -18.64 -7.91 3.16
C SER A 11 -17.57 -9.01 3.07
N ALA A 12 -17.96 -10.24 2.72
CA ALA A 12 -17.03 -11.34 2.54
C ALA A 12 -16.07 -11.11 1.35
N LEU A 13 -16.60 -10.62 0.22
CA LEU A 13 -15.83 -10.23 -0.95
C LEU A 13 -14.83 -9.11 -0.61
N GLY A 14 -15.31 -8.05 0.03
CA GLY A 14 -14.48 -6.93 0.46
C GLY A 14 -13.36 -7.39 1.41
N GLY A 15 -13.68 -8.29 2.34
CA GLY A 15 -12.70 -8.93 3.22
C GLY A 15 -11.60 -9.65 2.43
N LEU A 16 -11.97 -10.51 1.48
CA LEU A 16 -10.99 -11.24 0.65
C LEU A 16 -10.12 -10.28 -0.18
N ALA A 17 -10.72 -9.31 -0.86
CA ALA A 17 -10.02 -8.32 -1.67
C ALA A 17 -9.09 -7.41 -0.84
N MET A 18 -9.49 -7.05 0.38
CA MET A 18 -8.64 -6.26 1.30
C MET A 18 -7.45 -7.05 1.83
N ASN A 19 -7.55 -8.38 1.92
CA ASN A 19 -6.49 -9.26 2.42
C ASN A 19 -5.58 -9.83 1.34
N GLY A 20 -5.80 -9.43 0.08
CA GLY A 20 -5.01 -9.84 -1.07
C GLY A 20 -5.40 -11.19 -1.66
N PHE A 21 -6.53 -11.76 -1.23
CA PHE A 21 -7.06 -13.02 -1.77
C PHE A 21 -7.95 -12.77 -3.00
N GLY A 22 -7.39 -12.12 -4.04
CA GLY A 22 -8.13 -11.70 -5.23
C GLY A 22 -8.80 -12.86 -5.99
N GLU A 23 -8.11 -13.98 -6.19
CA GLU A 23 -8.68 -15.19 -6.82
C GLU A 23 -9.90 -15.72 -6.05
N LYS A 24 -9.75 -15.89 -4.72
CA LYS A 24 -10.87 -16.33 -3.86
C LYS A 24 -12.03 -15.34 -3.87
N CYS A 25 -11.74 -14.04 -3.99
CA CYS A 25 -12.78 -13.02 -4.14
C CYS A 25 -13.58 -13.24 -5.43
N LEU A 26 -12.93 -13.53 -6.55
CA LEU A 26 -13.60 -13.76 -7.83
C LEU A 26 -14.36 -15.09 -7.86
N GLU A 27 -13.82 -16.14 -7.23
CA GLU A 27 -14.53 -17.40 -7.00
C GLU A 27 -15.81 -17.19 -6.19
N LEU A 28 -15.73 -16.42 -5.10
CA LEU A 28 -16.88 -16.12 -4.25
C LEU A 28 -17.93 -15.27 -5.00
N PHE A 29 -17.50 -14.37 -5.88
CA PHE A 29 -18.42 -13.60 -6.73
C PHE A 29 -19.12 -14.50 -7.76
N SER A 30 -18.39 -15.44 -8.36
CA SER A 30 -18.99 -16.46 -9.22
C SER A 30 -20.05 -17.28 -8.48
N LEU A 31 -19.78 -17.66 -7.23
CA LEU A 31 -20.74 -18.37 -6.39
C LEU A 31 -21.97 -17.50 -6.05
N MET A 32 -21.78 -16.22 -5.71
CA MET A 32 -22.87 -15.26 -5.47
C MET A 32 -23.84 -15.20 -6.66
N ASN A 33 -23.31 -15.12 -7.88
CA ASN A 33 -24.12 -15.12 -9.11
C ASN A 33 -24.84 -16.46 -9.32
N LYS A 34 -24.18 -17.59 -9.03
CA LYS A 34 -24.81 -18.93 -9.11
C LYS A 34 -25.93 -19.13 -8.10
N GLU A 35 -25.81 -18.54 -6.91
CA GLU A 35 -26.87 -18.53 -5.89
C GLU A 35 -27.98 -17.51 -6.21
N GLY A 36 -27.91 -16.81 -7.35
CA GLY A 36 -28.94 -15.86 -7.79
C GLY A 36 -29.00 -14.56 -6.98
N VAL A 37 -27.97 -14.27 -6.19
CA VAL A 37 -27.92 -13.05 -5.38
C VAL A 37 -27.43 -11.90 -6.25
N HIS A 38 -28.29 -10.90 -6.45
CA HIS A 38 -27.96 -9.75 -7.30
C HIS A 38 -26.86 -8.88 -6.67
N PRO A 39 -25.74 -8.64 -7.38
CA PRO A 39 -24.69 -7.71 -6.96
C PRO A 39 -25.20 -6.27 -6.82
N ASN A 40 -24.48 -5.48 -6.03
CA ASN A 40 -24.66 -4.04 -5.95
C ASN A 40 -23.32 -3.31 -6.19
N GLU A 41 -23.32 -1.98 -6.09
CA GLU A 41 -22.15 -1.11 -6.25
C GLU A 41 -20.98 -1.57 -5.36
N VAL A 42 -21.25 -1.81 -4.08
CA VAL A 42 -20.22 -2.24 -3.11
C VAL A 42 -19.62 -3.60 -3.48
N THR A 43 -20.42 -4.49 -4.06
CA THR A 43 -19.97 -5.79 -4.57
C THR A 43 -18.96 -5.58 -5.69
N PHE A 44 -19.25 -4.70 -6.65
CA PHE A 44 -18.35 -4.42 -7.77
C PHE A 44 -17.07 -3.71 -7.35
N VAL A 45 -17.10 -2.81 -6.36
CA VAL A 45 -15.85 -2.28 -5.78
C VAL A 45 -14.95 -3.41 -5.28
N SER A 46 -15.53 -4.42 -4.62
CA SER A 46 -14.77 -5.56 -4.09
C SER A 46 -14.22 -6.45 -5.20
N VAL A 47 -15.03 -6.74 -6.23
CA VAL A 47 -14.64 -7.54 -7.40
C VAL A 47 -13.51 -6.87 -8.17
N LEU A 48 -13.67 -5.58 -8.51
CA LEU A 48 -12.65 -4.82 -9.25
C LEU A 48 -11.34 -4.75 -8.46
N ARG A 49 -11.42 -4.52 -7.15
CA ARG A 49 -10.27 -4.56 -6.27
C ARG A 49 -9.63 -5.95 -6.21
N GLY A 50 -10.44 -7.01 -6.22
CA GLY A 50 -9.98 -8.39 -6.38
C GLY A 50 -9.09 -8.53 -7.61
N CYS A 51 -9.58 -8.08 -8.78
CA CYS A 51 -8.79 -8.05 -10.02
C CYS A 51 -7.51 -7.21 -9.87
N THR A 52 -7.56 -6.05 -9.22
CA THR A 52 -6.41 -5.18 -8.97
C THR A 52 -5.29 -5.88 -8.20
N VAL A 53 -5.62 -6.69 -7.19
CA VAL A 53 -4.58 -7.34 -6.35
C VAL A 53 -3.92 -8.52 -7.05
N VAL A 54 -4.59 -9.17 -8.00
CA VAL A 54 -4.00 -10.28 -8.79
C VAL A 54 -3.61 -9.87 -10.22
N GLY A 55 -3.70 -8.58 -10.55
CA GLY A 55 -3.26 -8.05 -11.85
C GLY A 55 -4.10 -8.43 -13.06
N LEU A 56 -5.38 -8.80 -12.86
CA LEU A 56 -6.26 -9.26 -13.94
C LEU A 56 -6.90 -8.07 -14.68
N VAL A 57 -6.11 -7.40 -15.52
CA VAL A 57 -6.53 -6.16 -16.20
C VAL A 57 -7.75 -6.35 -17.09
N GLU A 58 -7.74 -7.38 -17.94
CA GLU A 58 -8.82 -7.63 -18.90
C GLU A 58 -10.10 -8.11 -18.20
N GLU A 59 -9.98 -8.95 -17.16
CA GLU A 59 -11.14 -9.36 -16.38
C GLU A 59 -11.74 -8.20 -15.59
N GLY A 60 -10.89 -7.32 -15.02
CA GLY A 60 -11.34 -6.09 -14.36
C GLY A 60 -12.12 -5.18 -15.31
N ARG A 61 -11.65 -5.01 -16.56
CA ARG A 61 -12.40 -4.29 -17.62
C ARG A 61 -13.76 -4.93 -17.87
N GLN A 62 -13.80 -6.26 -18.03
CA GLN A 62 -15.04 -6.99 -18.28
C GLN A 62 -16.05 -6.81 -17.15
N HIS A 63 -15.61 -6.93 -15.89
CA HIS A 63 -16.47 -6.72 -14.73
C HIS A 63 -16.98 -5.28 -14.66
N PHE A 64 -16.14 -4.28 -14.90
CA PHE A 64 -16.56 -2.87 -14.95
C PHE A 64 -17.62 -2.62 -16.02
N ASP A 65 -17.40 -3.12 -17.24
CA ASP A 65 -18.36 -3.02 -18.34
C ASP A 65 -19.68 -3.75 -18.04
N SER A 66 -19.60 -4.87 -17.33
CA SER A 66 -20.76 -5.68 -16.99
C SER A 66 -21.71 -4.97 -16.03
N MET A 67 -21.21 -4.05 -15.18
CA MET A 67 -22.01 -3.31 -14.21
C MET A 67 -23.27 -2.72 -14.87
N LYS A 68 -23.06 -1.94 -15.94
CA LYS A 68 -24.16 -1.32 -16.67
C LYS A 68 -24.87 -2.29 -17.60
N LYS A 69 -24.10 -3.09 -18.35
CA LYS A 69 -24.63 -3.95 -19.44
C LYS A 69 -25.48 -5.12 -18.92
N LEU A 70 -25.11 -5.71 -17.79
CA LEU A 70 -25.72 -6.93 -17.24
C LEU A 70 -26.49 -6.69 -15.94
N TYR A 71 -26.03 -5.76 -15.11
CA TYR A 71 -26.62 -5.54 -13.77
C TYR A 71 -27.38 -4.23 -13.65
N GLY A 72 -27.34 -3.34 -14.66
CA GLY A 72 -27.99 -2.03 -14.60
C GLY A 72 -27.41 -1.09 -13.55
N ILE A 73 -26.17 -1.33 -13.10
CA ILE A 73 -25.46 -0.56 -12.08
C ILE A 73 -24.59 0.49 -12.79
N GLU A 74 -24.81 1.76 -12.47
CA GLU A 74 -23.97 2.86 -12.99
C GLU A 74 -22.64 2.94 -12.21
N PRO A 75 -21.49 2.94 -12.89
CA PRO A 75 -20.20 3.06 -12.22
C PRO A 75 -20.03 4.38 -11.46
N GLN A 76 -19.65 4.25 -10.18
CA GLN A 76 -19.32 5.37 -9.28
C GLN A 76 -17.80 5.60 -9.18
N LEU A 77 -17.40 6.70 -8.55
CA LEU A 77 -16.00 7.15 -8.42
C LEU A 77 -15.04 6.03 -7.97
N GLU A 78 -15.46 5.21 -7.01
CA GLU A 78 -14.67 4.12 -6.43
C GLU A 78 -14.35 3.03 -7.46
N HIS A 79 -15.29 2.74 -8.37
CA HIS A 79 -15.10 1.77 -9.45
C HIS A 79 -14.07 2.27 -10.45
N TYR A 80 -14.16 3.56 -10.82
CA TYR A 80 -13.16 4.19 -11.68
C TYR A 80 -11.79 4.18 -11.02
N GLY A 81 -11.71 4.53 -9.73
CA GLY A 81 -10.47 4.46 -8.96
C GLY A 81 -9.83 3.08 -8.96
N CYS A 82 -10.62 2.00 -8.84
CA CYS A 82 -10.12 0.62 -8.90
C CYS A 82 -9.50 0.29 -10.27
N ILE A 83 -10.14 0.69 -11.37
CA ILE A 83 -9.64 0.46 -12.72
C ILE A 83 -8.37 1.26 -13.00
N VAL A 84 -8.30 2.52 -12.53
CA VAL A 84 -7.09 3.33 -12.63
C VAL A 84 -5.93 2.70 -11.86
N ASP A 85 -6.16 2.21 -10.64
CA ASP A 85 -5.14 1.48 -9.87
C ASP A 85 -4.71 0.19 -10.57
N LEU A 86 -5.66 -0.53 -11.20
CA LEU A 86 -5.39 -1.74 -11.98
C LEU A 86 -4.49 -1.46 -13.20
N TYR A 87 -4.79 -0.44 -14.01
CA TYR A 87 -3.89 -0.03 -15.10
C TYR A 87 -2.54 0.46 -14.60
N GLY A 88 -2.56 1.29 -13.56
CA GLY A 88 -1.37 1.86 -12.97
C GLY A 88 -0.38 0.77 -12.52
N ARG A 89 -0.86 -0.24 -11.79
CA ARG A 89 -0.05 -1.40 -11.35
C ARG A 89 0.41 -2.31 -12.48
N ALA A 90 -0.25 -2.28 -13.63
CA ALA A 90 0.14 -3.02 -14.81
C ALA A 90 1.11 -2.22 -15.72
N GLY A 91 1.48 -0.99 -15.36
CA GLY A 91 2.33 -0.12 -16.17
C GLY A 91 1.63 0.51 -17.37
N ARG A 92 0.31 0.37 -17.49
CA ARG A 92 -0.50 0.91 -18.58
C ARG A 92 -0.90 2.37 -18.29
N LEU A 93 0.10 3.23 -18.08
CA LEU A 93 -0.11 4.59 -17.58
C LEU A 93 -0.98 5.46 -18.51
N ASP A 94 -0.79 5.36 -19.82
CA ASP A 94 -1.59 6.13 -20.79
C ASP A 94 -3.06 5.71 -20.76
N GLU A 95 -3.31 4.41 -20.58
CA GLU A 95 -4.68 3.91 -20.42
C GLU A 95 -5.30 4.37 -19.11
N ALA A 96 -4.53 4.36 -18.01
CA ALA A 96 -4.96 4.92 -16.74
C ALA A 96 -5.35 6.40 -16.87
N LEU A 97 -4.51 7.21 -17.53
CA LEU A 97 -4.77 8.62 -17.75
C LEU A 97 -6.01 8.84 -18.66
N ASN A 98 -6.10 8.12 -19.77
CA ASN A 98 -7.25 8.18 -20.67
C ASN A 98 -8.54 7.79 -19.96
N PHE A 99 -8.49 6.79 -19.07
CA PHE A 99 -9.64 6.36 -18.30
C PHE A 99 -10.08 7.39 -17.25
N ILE A 100 -9.13 8.11 -16.62
CA ILE A 100 -9.47 9.26 -15.77
C ILE A 100 -10.15 10.36 -16.60
N ASN A 101 -9.63 10.64 -17.79
CA ASN A 101 -10.18 11.69 -18.66
C ASN A 101 -11.55 11.35 -19.25
N SER A 102 -11.89 10.06 -19.35
CA SER A 102 -13.20 9.60 -19.83
C SER A 102 -14.27 9.51 -18.74
N MET A 103 -13.92 9.81 -17.48
CA MET A 103 -14.88 9.78 -16.37
C MET A 103 -16.02 10.78 -16.62
N PRO A 104 -17.29 10.35 -16.51
CA PRO A 104 -18.44 11.24 -16.68
C PRO A 104 -18.64 12.20 -15.50
N MET A 105 -17.81 12.09 -14.46
CA MET A 105 -17.80 12.92 -13.27
C MET A 105 -16.38 13.41 -12.95
N LYS A 106 -16.27 14.43 -12.10
CA LYS A 106 -14.98 14.96 -11.66
C LYS A 106 -14.15 13.88 -10.94
N PRO A 107 -12.94 13.54 -11.40
CA PRO A 107 -12.11 12.53 -10.75
C PRO A 107 -11.71 12.93 -9.32
N HIS A 108 -11.72 11.97 -8.40
CA HIS A 108 -11.29 12.17 -7.02
C HIS A 108 -9.77 12.05 -6.85
N ALA A 109 -9.22 12.57 -5.75
CA ALA A 109 -7.78 12.57 -5.51
C ALA A 109 -7.16 11.16 -5.45
N GLY A 110 -7.94 10.14 -5.09
CA GLY A 110 -7.50 8.75 -5.05
C GLY A 110 -7.14 8.17 -6.43
N ALA A 111 -7.91 8.48 -7.48
CA ALA A 111 -7.60 8.05 -8.84
C ALA A 111 -6.28 8.67 -9.34
N TRP A 112 -6.12 9.99 -9.16
CA TRP A 112 -4.86 10.67 -9.45
C TRP A 112 -3.71 10.18 -8.56
N GLY A 113 -3.99 9.82 -7.31
CA GLY A 113 -3.00 9.25 -6.39
C GLY A 113 -2.49 7.88 -6.84
N ALA A 114 -3.38 7.03 -7.36
CA ALA A 114 -3.01 5.76 -7.97
C ALA A 114 -2.11 5.98 -9.20
N LEU A 115 -2.49 6.91 -10.08
CA LEU A 115 -1.70 7.28 -11.25
C LEU A 115 -0.32 7.85 -10.87
N LEU A 116 -0.26 8.78 -9.89
CA LEU A 116 1.00 9.37 -9.40
C LEU A 116 1.96 8.29 -8.85
N ASN A 117 1.43 7.34 -8.08
CA ASN A 117 2.24 6.25 -7.55
C ASN A 117 2.77 5.35 -8.67
N ALA A 118 1.93 5.02 -9.65
CA ALA A 118 2.32 4.24 -10.81
C ALA A 118 3.36 4.97 -11.68
N SER A 119 3.18 6.28 -11.92
CA SER A 119 4.15 7.11 -12.63
C SER A 119 5.54 7.06 -12.01
N ARG A 120 5.64 7.09 -10.67
CA ARG A 120 6.91 6.89 -9.98
C ARG A 120 7.47 5.48 -10.23
N MET A 121 6.66 4.44 -10.05
CA MET A 121 7.09 3.05 -10.23
C MET A 121 7.66 2.78 -11.63
N TYR A 122 7.02 3.33 -12.66
CA TYR A 122 7.41 3.17 -14.06
C TYR A 122 8.24 4.34 -14.61
N LYS A 123 8.76 5.21 -13.72
CA LYS A 123 9.65 6.33 -14.05
C LYS A 123 9.12 7.29 -15.13
N ASN A 124 7.80 7.48 -15.19
CA ASN A 124 7.16 8.43 -16.09
C ASN A 124 6.93 9.76 -15.35
N MET A 125 7.90 10.67 -15.47
CA MET A 125 7.88 11.95 -14.75
C MET A 125 6.74 12.87 -15.22
N GLU A 126 6.45 12.91 -16.51
CA GLU A 126 5.42 13.80 -17.09
C GLU A 126 4.03 13.52 -16.51
N ILE A 127 3.60 12.25 -16.54
CA ILE A 127 2.32 11.84 -15.95
C ILE A 127 2.34 12.05 -14.43
N GLY A 128 3.50 11.85 -13.78
CA GLY A 128 3.67 12.09 -12.35
C GLY A 128 3.44 13.56 -11.97
N GLU A 129 4.03 14.50 -12.70
CA GLU A 129 3.82 15.94 -12.50
C GLU A 129 2.36 16.33 -12.71
N LEU A 130 1.73 15.83 -13.78
CA LEU A 130 0.31 16.05 -14.05
C LEU A 130 -0.56 15.56 -12.89
N ALA A 131 -0.40 14.30 -12.50
CA ALA A 131 -1.19 13.69 -11.44
C ALA A 131 -1.01 14.43 -10.10
N SER A 132 0.23 14.80 -9.74
CA SER A 132 0.50 15.59 -8.54
C SER A 132 -0.20 16.96 -8.57
N ARG A 133 -0.11 17.70 -9.68
CA ARG A 133 -0.82 18.97 -9.83
C ARG A 133 -2.33 18.79 -9.66
N LYS A 134 -2.92 17.77 -10.28
CA LYS A 134 -4.35 17.47 -10.16
C LYS A 134 -4.77 17.13 -8.72
N ILE A 135 -3.97 16.38 -7.97
CA ILE A 135 -4.25 16.14 -6.54
C ILE A 135 -4.20 17.45 -5.75
N VAL A 136 -3.19 18.30 -5.98
CA VAL A 136 -3.06 19.59 -5.26
C VAL A 136 -4.18 20.57 -5.60
N GLU A 137 -4.69 20.56 -6.83
CA GLU A 137 -5.88 21.32 -7.25
C GLU A 137 -7.15 20.88 -6.49
N LEU A 138 -7.28 19.58 -6.20
CA LEU A 138 -8.41 19.00 -5.46
C LEU A 138 -8.24 19.17 -3.94
N GLU A 139 -7.03 18.97 -3.45
CA GLU A 139 -6.68 18.88 -2.03
C GLU A 139 -5.35 19.61 -1.77
N ALA A 140 -5.42 20.93 -1.59
CA ALA A 140 -4.24 21.79 -1.49
C ALA A 140 -3.24 21.41 -0.38
N LYS A 141 -3.70 20.68 0.65
CA LYS A 141 -2.88 20.21 1.79
C LYS A 141 -2.49 18.73 1.72
N ASN A 142 -2.68 18.06 0.57
CA ASN A 142 -2.30 16.66 0.41
C ASN A 142 -0.78 16.48 0.42
N HIS A 143 -0.21 16.21 1.60
CA HIS A 143 1.23 16.01 1.78
C HIS A 143 1.77 14.81 0.97
N GLY A 144 0.92 13.81 0.70
CA GLY A 144 1.31 12.61 -0.05
C GLY A 144 1.70 12.93 -1.50
N ALA A 145 0.93 13.79 -2.17
CA ALA A 145 1.22 14.22 -3.54
C ALA A 145 2.58 14.92 -3.64
N TYR A 146 2.83 15.88 -2.75
CA TYR A 146 4.10 16.59 -2.69
C TYR A 146 5.29 15.66 -2.44
N VAL A 147 5.17 14.76 -1.46
CA VAL A 147 6.24 13.81 -1.14
C VAL A 147 6.52 12.87 -2.31
N LEU A 148 5.49 12.35 -2.98
CA LEU A 148 5.66 11.48 -4.14
C LEU A 148 6.28 12.23 -5.33
N LEU A 149 5.86 13.46 -5.62
CA LEU A 149 6.49 14.28 -6.67
C LEU A 149 7.95 14.58 -6.36
N SER A 150 8.26 14.95 -5.11
CA SER A 150 9.65 15.14 -4.67
C SER A 150 10.48 13.87 -4.84
N ASN A 151 9.91 12.69 -4.60
CA ASN A 151 10.60 11.43 -4.80
C ASN A 151 10.82 11.13 -6.29
N ILE A 152 9.86 11.44 -7.17
CA ILE A 152 10.03 11.32 -8.62
C ILE A 152 11.23 12.17 -9.08
N TYR A 153 11.31 13.43 -8.64
CA TYR A 153 12.45 14.29 -8.97
C TYR A 153 13.77 13.76 -8.41
N ALA A 154 13.78 13.24 -7.18
CA ALA A 154 14.96 12.64 -6.56
C ALA A 154 15.43 11.39 -7.31
N ASP A 155 14.51 10.49 -7.68
CA ASP A 155 14.76 9.27 -8.46
C ASP A 155 15.37 9.62 -9.85
N SER A 156 15.04 10.81 -10.39
CA SER A 156 15.61 11.37 -11.63
C SER A 156 16.81 12.32 -11.42
N LYS A 157 17.33 12.47 -10.20
CA LYS A 157 18.45 13.36 -9.84
C LYS A 157 18.22 14.85 -10.13
N LEU A 158 16.96 15.29 -10.18
CA LEU A 158 16.55 16.68 -10.40
C LEU A 158 16.36 17.43 -9.08
N TRP A 159 17.47 17.85 -8.47
CA TRP A 159 17.46 18.44 -7.13
C TRP A 159 16.78 19.80 -7.02
N ASP A 160 16.77 20.58 -8.10
CA ASP A 160 16.02 21.84 -8.15
C ASP A 160 14.51 21.58 -7.98
N GLY A 161 13.99 20.52 -8.62
CA GLY A 161 12.61 20.07 -8.46
C GLY A 161 12.31 19.66 -7.01
N VAL A 162 13.21 18.91 -6.38
CA VAL A 162 13.11 18.53 -4.95
C VAL A 162 13.04 19.77 -4.05
N SER A 163 13.94 20.74 -4.27
CA SER A 163 14.00 22.00 -3.51
C SER A 163 12.73 22.81 -3.69
N ASN A 164 12.26 22.97 -4.94
CA ASN A 164 11.04 23.72 -5.27
C ASN A 164 9.80 23.11 -4.61
N VAL A 165 9.67 21.78 -4.62
CA VAL A 165 8.57 21.08 -3.94
C VAL A 165 8.59 21.34 -2.44
N ARG A 166 9.77 21.25 -1.79
CA ARG A 166 9.91 21.53 -0.35
C ARG A 166 9.57 22.98 0.01
N GLN A 167 10.04 23.94 -0.78
CA GLN A 167 9.72 25.36 -0.60
C GLN A 167 8.21 25.59 -0.73
N THR A 168 7.57 24.97 -1.73
CA THR A 168 6.13 25.02 -1.93
C THR A 168 5.36 24.43 -0.73
N MET A 169 5.80 23.28 -0.20
CA MET A 169 5.22 22.70 1.00
C MET A 169 5.32 23.65 2.19
N LYS A 170 6.48 24.26 2.42
CA LYS A 170 6.70 25.23 3.50
C LYS A 170 5.81 26.46 3.35
N ALA A 171 5.75 27.04 2.15
CA ALA A 171 4.92 28.21 1.84
C ALA A 171 3.42 27.94 2.05
N LYS A 172 2.96 26.72 1.75
CA LYS A 172 1.57 26.30 1.94
C LYS A 172 1.27 25.70 3.32
N GLY A 173 2.26 25.67 4.23
CA GLY A 173 2.12 25.07 5.57
C GLY A 173 1.85 23.56 5.56
N VAL A 174 2.21 22.85 4.50
CA VAL A 174 2.04 21.40 4.37
C VAL A 174 3.21 20.70 5.05
N ARG A 175 2.91 19.80 5.99
CA ARG A 175 3.91 19.00 6.71
C ARG A 175 3.80 17.54 6.30
N LYS A 176 4.94 16.88 6.09
CA LYS A 176 5.00 15.43 5.89
C LYS A 176 4.60 14.74 7.20
N LEU A 177 3.58 13.89 7.17
CA LEU A 177 3.24 13.04 8.30
C LEU A 177 4.33 11.99 8.50
N PRO A 178 4.83 11.78 9.73
CA PRO A 178 5.77 10.70 10.02
C PRO A 178 5.07 9.35 9.85
N GLY A 179 5.86 8.35 9.43
CA GLY A 179 5.42 6.96 9.43
C GLY A 179 5.34 6.45 10.86
N CYS A 180 4.21 5.86 11.21
CA CYS A 180 3.93 5.27 12.51
C CYS A 180 3.40 3.86 12.32
N SER A 181 3.96 2.92 13.08
CA SER A 181 3.48 1.54 13.16
C SER A 181 3.01 1.24 14.57
N VAL A 182 1.87 0.58 14.68
CA VAL A 182 1.20 0.25 15.94
C VAL A 182 1.05 -1.25 16.05
N LEU A 183 1.28 -1.79 17.25
CA LEU A 183 1.11 -3.21 17.55
C LEU A 183 0.50 -3.36 18.96
N GLU A 184 -0.41 -4.31 19.14
CA GLU A 184 -1.02 -4.63 20.43
C GLU A 184 -0.38 -5.89 21.04
N VAL A 185 0.05 -5.81 22.30
CA VAL A 185 0.57 -6.94 23.10
C VAL A 185 -0.12 -6.93 24.46
N ASP A 186 -0.65 -8.06 24.90
CA ASP A 186 -1.23 -8.24 26.23
C ASP A 186 -2.29 -7.16 26.61
N GLY A 187 -3.02 -6.65 25.61
CA GLY A 187 -4.05 -5.62 25.78
C GLY A 187 -3.53 -4.17 25.80
N GLU A 188 -2.23 -3.97 25.64
CA GLU A 188 -1.59 -2.66 25.53
C GLU A 188 -1.22 -2.33 24.08
N VAL A 189 -1.50 -1.10 23.67
CA VAL A 189 -1.19 -0.60 22.32
C VAL A 189 0.16 0.12 22.35
N HIS A 190 1.12 -0.41 21.60
CA HIS A 190 2.46 0.15 21.47
C HIS A 190 2.61 0.88 20.13
N GLU A 191 3.03 2.15 20.19
CA GLU A 191 3.24 3.01 19.04
C GLU A 191 4.73 3.19 18.76
N PHE A 192 5.13 3.07 17.50
CA PHE A 192 6.52 3.19 17.06
C PHE A 192 6.66 4.25 15.96
N LEU A 193 7.48 5.26 16.25
CA LEU A 193 7.86 6.32 15.33
C LEU A 193 9.34 6.19 14.96
N VAL A 194 9.69 6.57 13.73
CA VAL A 194 11.09 6.54 13.28
C VAL A 194 11.93 7.49 14.14
N GLY A 195 13.01 6.97 14.74
CA GLY A 195 13.92 7.74 15.59
C GLY A 195 13.47 7.90 17.05
N ASP A 196 12.28 7.40 17.40
CA ASP A 196 11.83 7.38 18.79
C ASP A 196 12.59 6.33 19.61
N LYS A 197 13.09 6.75 20.77
CA LYS A 197 13.83 5.91 21.73
C LYS A 197 13.18 5.86 23.11
N SER A 198 11.98 6.40 23.25
CA SER A 198 11.29 6.56 24.53
C SER A 198 10.63 5.28 25.04
N HIS A 199 10.52 4.24 24.20
CA HIS A 199 9.85 2.99 24.58
C HIS A 199 10.58 2.30 25.75
N PRO A 200 9.88 1.81 26.80
CA PRO A 200 10.52 1.23 27.99
C PRO A 200 11.45 0.05 27.69
N ARG A 201 11.16 -0.71 26.64
CA ARG A 201 11.93 -1.86 26.16
C ARG A 201 12.86 -1.53 24.98
N TYR A 202 13.24 -0.26 24.79
CA TYR A 202 14.02 0.19 23.64
C TYR A 202 15.31 -0.63 23.42
N ASN A 203 16.08 -0.89 24.48
CA ASN A 203 17.33 -1.65 24.37
C ASN A 203 17.12 -3.09 23.88
N GLU A 204 16.03 -3.74 24.28
CA GLU A 204 15.69 -5.10 23.80
C GLU A 204 15.28 -5.08 22.32
N ILE A 205 14.50 -4.06 21.93
CA ILE A 205 14.11 -3.84 20.54
C ILE A 205 15.35 -3.59 19.67
N GLU A 206 16.28 -2.76 20.14
CA GLU A 206 17.54 -2.45 19.43
C GLU A 206 18.39 -3.71 19.24
N ALA A 207 18.52 -4.54 20.27
CA ALA A 207 19.23 -5.83 20.17
C ALA A 207 18.56 -6.78 19.14
N MET A 208 17.22 -6.86 19.13
CA MET A 208 16.48 -7.66 18.16
C MET A 208 16.61 -7.10 16.73
N LEU A 209 16.61 -5.78 16.54
CA LEU A 209 16.89 -5.16 15.25
C LEU A 209 18.29 -5.54 14.74
N GLY A 210 19.29 -5.57 15.63
CA GLY A 210 20.63 -6.06 15.29
C GLY A 210 20.63 -7.51 14.81
N GLU A 211 19.89 -8.40 15.48
CA GLU A 211 19.76 -9.79 15.08
C GLU A 211 19.02 -9.96 13.75
N ILE A 212 17.93 -9.21 13.54
CA ILE A 212 17.22 -9.15 12.25
C ILE A 212 18.18 -8.74 11.14
N SER A 213 18.90 -7.63 11.32
CA SER A 213 19.86 -7.12 10.32
C SER A 213 20.96 -8.14 10.03
N ARG A 214 21.49 -8.82 11.04
CA ARG A 214 22.49 -9.89 10.87
C ARG A 214 21.96 -11.05 10.04
N ARG A 215 20.76 -11.56 10.34
CA ARG A 215 20.15 -12.66 9.58
C ARG A 215 19.80 -12.26 8.14
N LEU A 216 19.31 -11.04 7.94
CA LEU A 216 19.03 -10.51 6.60
C LEU A 216 20.31 -10.45 5.75
N LYS A 217 21.42 -9.92 6.29
CA LYS A 217 22.71 -9.88 5.59
C LYS A 217 23.21 -11.28 5.22
N LEU A 218 23.13 -12.25 6.13
CA LEU A 218 23.49 -13.65 5.86
C LEU A 218 22.60 -14.30 4.79
N ALA A 219 21.35 -13.87 4.68
CA ALA A 219 20.41 -14.31 3.65
C ALA A 219 20.57 -13.56 2.31
N GLY A 220 21.55 -12.66 2.19
CA GLY A 220 21.85 -11.92 0.96
C GLY A 220 20.99 -10.66 0.73
N TYR A 221 20.38 -10.10 1.79
CA TYR A 221 19.65 -8.83 1.68
C TYR A 221 20.62 -7.67 1.37
N VAL A 222 20.25 -6.86 0.38
CA VAL A 222 20.89 -5.59 0.03
C VAL A 222 19.83 -4.50 0.13
N ALA A 223 20.09 -3.47 0.93
CA ALA A 223 19.13 -2.38 1.14
C ALA A 223 18.96 -1.55 -0.15
N ASN A 224 17.72 -1.18 -0.49
CA ASN A 224 17.48 -0.25 -1.58
C ASN A 224 17.63 1.20 -1.08
N THR A 225 18.82 1.78 -1.25
CA THR A 225 19.18 3.12 -0.75
C THR A 225 18.64 4.29 -1.59
N ASN A 226 18.03 4.02 -2.76
CA ASN A 226 17.53 5.05 -3.68
C ASN A 226 16.56 6.09 -3.07
N PRO A 227 15.65 5.76 -2.13
CA PRO A 227 14.73 6.74 -1.56
C PRO A 227 15.33 7.61 -0.45
N VAL A 228 16.58 7.35 -0.02
CA VAL A 228 17.21 8.08 1.09
C VAL A 228 18.05 9.23 0.53
N LEU A 229 17.73 10.44 1.00
CA LEU A 229 18.34 11.71 0.57
C LEU A 229 19.88 11.66 0.64
N PHE A 230 20.53 12.40 -0.26
CA PHE A 230 21.98 12.36 -0.49
C PHE A 230 22.83 13.04 0.60
N ASP A 231 22.24 13.70 1.59
CA ASP A 231 22.98 14.41 2.66
C ASP A 231 23.44 13.48 3.81
N ILE A 232 23.47 12.16 3.58
CA ILE A 232 23.65 11.11 4.58
C ILE A 232 24.51 10.00 3.93
N GLU A 233 25.55 9.52 4.62
CA GLU A 233 26.47 8.48 4.11
C GLU A 233 25.73 7.17 3.79
N GLU A 234 26.24 6.30 2.88
CA GLU A 234 25.51 5.07 2.50
C GLU A 234 25.21 4.15 3.70
N GLU A 235 26.11 4.07 4.68
CA GLU A 235 25.89 3.35 5.94
C GLU A 235 24.76 3.98 6.76
N GLU A 236 24.67 5.31 6.81
CA GLU A 236 23.58 6.02 7.49
C GLU A 236 22.23 5.90 6.75
N LYS A 237 22.25 5.67 5.42
CA LYS A 237 21.04 5.34 4.63
C LYS A 237 20.52 3.95 4.94
N GLU A 238 21.41 2.96 5.07
CA GLU A 238 21.05 1.61 5.52
C GLU A 238 20.50 1.64 6.96
N ASP A 239 21.12 2.44 7.83
CA ASP A 239 20.71 2.59 9.22
C ASP A 239 19.32 3.25 9.36
N ALA A 240 19.03 4.26 8.53
CA ALA A 240 17.72 4.89 8.46
C ALA A 240 16.63 3.92 7.97
N LEU A 241 16.94 3.05 7.02
CA LEU A 241 16.03 2.00 6.52
C LEU A 241 15.81 0.90 7.55
N CYS A 242 16.82 0.55 8.35
CA CYS A 242 16.69 -0.42 9.45
C CYS A 242 15.75 0.08 10.56
N LYS A 243 15.65 1.40 10.74
CA LYS A 243 14.86 2.05 11.79
C LYS A 243 13.46 2.47 11.33
N HIS A 244 12.99 1.99 10.19
CA HIS A 244 11.59 2.16 9.80
C HIS A 244 10.66 1.56 10.87
N SER A 245 9.59 2.29 11.20
CA SER A 245 8.65 1.92 12.27
C SER A 245 8.12 0.49 12.16
N GLU A 246 7.97 -0.02 10.93
CA GLU A 246 7.53 -1.38 10.64
C GLU A 246 8.52 -2.40 11.18
N LYS A 247 9.83 -2.21 10.94
CA LYS A 247 10.89 -3.10 11.40
C LYS A 247 11.02 -3.05 12.93
N VAL A 248 10.87 -1.86 13.52
CA VAL A 248 10.83 -1.65 14.98
C VAL A 248 9.65 -2.41 15.59
N ALA A 249 8.46 -2.29 15.02
CA ALA A 249 7.27 -3.00 15.47
C ALA A 249 7.39 -4.52 15.31
N ILE A 250 8.01 -5.01 14.23
CA ILE A 250 8.30 -6.43 14.04
C ILE A 250 9.29 -6.93 15.10
N ALA A 251 10.38 -6.19 15.36
CA ALA A 251 11.35 -6.52 16.38
C ALA A 251 10.69 -6.61 17.76
N PHE A 252 9.85 -5.63 18.12
CA PHE A 252 9.07 -5.65 19.35
C PHE A 252 8.10 -6.85 19.41
N GLY A 253 7.42 -7.16 18.31
CA GLY A 253 6.55 -8.33 18.21
C GLY A 253 7.29 -9.64 18.42
N LEU A 254 8.50 -9.79 17.86
CA LEU A 254 9.34 -10.98 18.01
C LEU A 254 9.81 -11.22 19.45
N ILE A 255 10.08 -10.16 20.22
CA ILE A 255 10.53 -10.28 21.62
C ILE A 255 9.39 -10.37 22.63
N SER A 256 8.17 -9.99 22.25
CA SER A 256 7.05 -9.88 23.19
C SER A 256 6.00 -10.97 23.01
N LEU A 257 5.80 -11.46 21.79
CA LEU A 257 4.81 -12.48 21.48
C LEU A 257 5.44 -13.88 21.53
N LYS A 258 4.71 -14.82 22.14
CA LYS A 258 5.09 -16.25 22.19
C LYS A 258 5.34 -16.82 20.81
N GLU A 259 6.16 -17.85 20.71
CA GLU A 259 6.40 -18.58 19.46
C GLU A 259 5.09 -19.03 18.79
N GLY A 260 5.03 -18.91 17.46
CA GLY A 260 3.85 -19.24 16.66
C GLY A 260 2.70 -18.21 16.67
N VAL A 261 2.70 -17.22 17.59
CA VAL A 261 1.66 -16.16 17.58
C VAL A 261 1.92 -15.16 16.45
N PRO A 262 0.96 -14.88 15.56
CA PRO A 262 1.16 -13.92 14.47
C PRO A 262 1.40 -12.49 14.97
N ILE A 263 2.36 -11.79 14.36
CA ILE A 263 2.64 -10.38 14.64
C ILE A 263 1.66 -9.53 13.82
N ARG A 264 0.82 -8.71 14.47
CA ARG A 264 -0.16 -7.85 13.78
C ARG A 264 0.21 -6.39 13.92
N ILE A 265 0.46 -5.72 12.80
CA ILE A 265 0.93 -4.34 12.75
C ILE A 265 -0.06 -3.50 11.93
N VAL A 266 -0.38 -2.31 12.43
CA VAL A 266 -1.13 -1.29 11.70
C VAL A 266 -0.20 -0.13 11.35
N LYS A 267 -0.12 0.22 10.07
CA LYS A 267 0.69 1.30 9.53
C LYS A 267 -0.20 2.45 9.04
N ASN A 268 0.12 3.67 9.47
CA ASN A 268 -0.62 4.88 9.07
C ASN A 268 -0.33 5.37 7.63
N LEU A 269 0.68 4.82 6.96
CA LEU A 269 1.08 5.11 5.59
C LEU A 269 1.08 3.81 4.77
N ARG A 270 1.34 3.89 3.46
CA ARG A 270 1.63 2.68 2.66
C ARG A 270 2.99 2.15 3.07
N VAL A 271 3.09 0.86 3.35
CA VAL A 271 4.37 0.18 3.66
C VAL A 271 5.27 0.35 2.45
N CYS A 272 6.53 0.78 2.60
CA CYS A 272 7.44 0.97 1.45
C CYS A 272 7.92 -0.36 0.86
N TRP A 273 8.46 -0.34 -0.37
CA TRP A 273 8.96 -1.53 -1.07
C TRP A 273 10.02 -2.28 -0.24
N ASP A 274 10.97 -1.56 0.35
CA ASP A 274 12.02 -2.14 1.19
C ASP A 274 11.44 -2.84 2.43
N CYS A 275 10.56 -2.17 3.18
CA CYS A 275 9.90 -2.78 4.34
C CYS A 275 9.08 -4.00 3.95
N HIS A 276 8.40 -3.97 2.80
CA HIS A 276 7.63 -5.10 2.31
C HIS A 276 8.55 -6.31 2.01
N ASP A 277 9.67 -6.10 1.31
CA ASP A 277 10.62 -7.16 1.00
C ASP A 277 11.33 -7.70 2.24
N VAL A 278 11.73 -6.82 3.15
CA VAL A 278 12.32 -7.22 4.43
C VAL A 278 11.31 -8.01 5.28
N THR A 279 10.04 -7.61 5.31
CA THR A 279 9.02 -8.33 6.09
C THR A 279 8.81 -9.75 5.56
N LYS A 280 8.83 -9.96 4.23
CA LYS A 280 8.88 -11.29 3.63
C LYS A 280 10.09 -12.09 4.13
N MET A 281 11.28 -11.51 4.05
CA MET A 281 12.49 -12.21 4.50
C MET A 281 12.44 -12.55 5.99
N ILE A 282 11.96 -11.64 6.83
CA ILE A 282 11.80 -11.88 8.28
C ILE A 282 10.80 -13.02 8.52
N SER A 283 9.65 -13.05 7.82
CA SER A 283 8.65 -14.11 8.02
C SER A 283 9.25 -15.50 7.81
N LYS A 284 10.13 -15.66 6.81
CA LYS A 284 10.89 -16.88 6.56
C LYS A 284 11.98 -17.14 7.60
N LEU A 285 12.84 -16.15 7.86
CA LEU A 285 14.04 -16.29 8.71
C LEU A 285 13.73 -16.53 10.19
N PHE A 286 12.56 -16.08 10.63
CA PHE A 286 12.09 -16.22 12.01
C PHE A 286 10.92 -17.19 12.14
N ASN A 287 10.52 -17.86 11.04
CA ASN A 287 9.37 -18.76 10.99
C ASN A 287 8.14 -18.14 11.69
N ARG A 288 7.76 -16.94 11.24
CA ARG A 288 6.77 -16.10 11.90
C ARG A 288 5.79 -15.52 10.90
N GLU A 289 4.51 -15.78 11.11
CA GLU A 289 3.46 -15.07 10.38
C GLU A 289 3.43 -13.60 10.83
N ILE A 290 3.48 -12.69 9.86
CA ILE A 290 3.40 -11.25 10.10
C ILE A 290 2.26 -10.71 9.24
N ILE A 291 1.33 -9.98 9.86
CA ILE A 291 0.20 -9.35 9.19
C ILE A 291 0.38 -7.84 9.33
N VAL A 292 0.56 -7.15 8.21
CA VAL A 292 0.67 -5.68 8.20
C VAL A 292 -0.52 -5.08 7.47
N ARG A 293 -1.33 -4.32 8.19
CA ARG A 293 -2.38 -3.47 7.61
C ARG A 293 -1.79 -2.11 7.30
N ASP A 294 -1.76 -1.72 6.03
CA ASP A 294 -1.46 -0.36 5.62
C ASP A 294 -2.75 0.43 5.30
N ARG A 295 -2.61 1.68 4.81
CA ARG A 295 -3.79 2.50 4.46
C ARG A 295 -4.69 1.88 3.40
N ASN A 296 -4.13 1.02 2.57
CA ASN A 296 -4.82 0.48 1.42
C ASN A 296 -5.33 -0.92 1.70
N ARG A 297 -4.51 -1.83 2.26
CA ARG A 297 -4.78 -3.28 2.33
C ARG A 297 -4.05 -3.97 3.50
N PHE A 298 -4.36 -5.25 3.69
CA PHE A 298 -3.57 -6.15 4.52
C PHE A 298 -2.57 -6.91 3.65
N HIS A 299 -1.38 -7.09 4.20
CA HIS A 299 -0.31 -7.92 3.68
C HIS A 299 -0.11 -9.05 4.68
N HIS A 300 -0.28 -10.30 4.23
CA HIS A 300 -0.03 -11.49 5.03
C HIS A 300 1.29 -12.07 4.59
N PHE A 301 2.29 -12.01 5.46
CA PHE A 301 3.64 -12.49 5.20
C PHE A 301 3.88 -13.82 5.89
N GLN A 302 4.21 -14.83 5.10
CA GLN A 302 4.47 -16.19 5.59
C GLN A 302 5.48 -16.87 4.67
N ASP A 303 6.46 -17.56 5.24
CA ASP A 303 7.46 -18.36 4.52
C ASP A 303 8.23 -17.65 3.40
N GLY A 304 8.39 -16.32 3.50
CA GLY A 304 9.08 -15.53 2.46
C GLY A 304 8.16 -14.96 1.38
N GLU A 305 6.86 -15.23 1.47
CA GLU A 305 5.85 -14.77 0.53
C GLU A 305 4.92 -13.74 1.17
N CYS A 306 4.19 -13.01 0.33
CA CYS A 306 3.16 -12.07 0.75
C CYS A 306 1.87 -12.35 -0.03
N SER A 307 0.70 -12.23 0.61
CA SER A 307 -0.60 -12.38 -0.04
C SER A 307 -0.83 -11.46 -1.24
N CYS A 308 -0.04 -10.40 -1.41
CA CYS A 308 -0.10 -9.53 -2.59
C CYS A 308 0.54 -10.12 -3.85
N LYS A 309 1.22 -11.27 -3.78
CA LYS A 309 1.93 -11.94 -4.91
C LYS A 309 2.87 -11.01 -5.70
N GLY A 310 3.44 -9.99 -5.07
CA GLY A 310 4.32 -9.01 -5.73
C GLY A 310 3.60 -7.82 -6.37
N TYR A 311 2.26 -7.79 -6.38
CA TYR A 311 1.45 -6.63 -6.80
C TYR A 311 1.34 -5.59 -5.67
N TRP A 312 2.48 -5.26 -5.04
CA TRP A 312 2.61 -4.34 -3.91
C TRP A 312 2.07 -2.95 -4.23
#